data_AF-A0A3B9YJ91-F1
#
_entry.id   AF-A0A3B9YJ91-F1
#
_cell.length_a   1.000
_cell.length_b   1.000
_cell.length_c   1.000
_cell.angle_alpha   90.00
_cell.angle_beta   90.00
_cell.angle_gamma   90.00
#
_symmetry.space_group_name_H-M   'P 1'
#
loop_
_entity.id
_entity.type
_entity.pdbx_description
1 polymer ?
#
loop_
_entity_poly.entity_id
_entity_poly.type
_entity_poly.pdbx_seq_one_letter_code
_entity_poly.pdbx_strand_id
1 'polypeptide(L)'
;MDALRRPYGGAPAPKDERGSLPKGLWIGTAVFALLSAAALWFGLRMGHETLENSANQRLESAAVRSEQAEKEPPAQPAPAAREEAAPPASEDEAKRTAAQHWNAGLQAFQRGDYRKAQGEWELCASSNQDCAAGLQRIEKTYGGR
;
A
#
# COMPACT_ATOMS: atom_id res chain seq x y z
N MET A 1 -0.51 -43.84 5.09
CA MET A 1 -1.71 -43.07 5.47
C MET A 1 -1.60 -41.75 4.75
N ASP A 2 -2.00 -41.78 3.47
CA ASP A 2 -3.29 -41.25 3.00
C ASP A 2 -3.15 -39.75 2.70
N ALA A 3 -2.70 -39.37 1.50
CA ALA A 3 -3.50 -39.32 0.26
C ALA A 3 -4.73 -38.39 0.37
N LEU A 4 -4.50 -37.08 0.37
CA LEU A 4 -5.53 -36.10 0.00
C LEU A 4 -5.06 -35.27 -1.19
N ARG A 5 -5.03 -35.94 -2.35
CA ARG A 5 -5.12 -35.32 -3.67
C ARG A 5 -6.47 -34.61 -3.76
N ARG A 6 -6.48 -33.26 -3.76
CA ARG A 6 -7.64 -32.51 -4.25
C ARG A 6 -7.62 -32.55 -5.77
N PRO A 7 -8.68 -33.06 -6.44
CA PRO A 7 -8.76 -33.04 -7.88
C PRO A 7 -8.98 -31.61 -8.37
N TYR A 8 -8.30 -31.29 -9.47
CA TYR A 8 -8.49 -30.09 -10.28
C TYR A 8 -9.97 -29.92 -10.64
N GLY A 9 -10.62 -28.93 -10.03
CA GLY A 9 -11.91 -28.43 -10.50
C GLY A 9 -11.68 -27.65 -11.80
N GLY A 10 -12.07 -28.24 -12.92
CA GLY A 10 -11.96 -27.64 -14.25
C GLY A 10 -12.70 -26.31 -14.32
N ALA A 11 -11.99 -25.28 -14.80
CA ALA A 11 -12.61 -24.01 -15.16
C ALA A 11 -13.63 -24.25 -16.30
N PRO A 12 -14.86 -23.72 -16.21
CA PRO A 12 -15.81 -23.80 -17.31
C PRO A 12 -15.26 -23.03 -18.51
N ALA A 13 -15.29 -23.67 -19.68
CA ALA A 13 -14.88 -23.07 -20.94
C ALA A 13 -15.70 -21.81 -21.23
N PRO A 14 -15.08 -20.72 -21.75
CA PRO A 14 -15.81 -19.56 -22.20
C PRO A 14 -16.73 -19.97 -23.34
N LYS A 15 -18.04 -19.74 -23.17
CA LYS A 15 -19.01 -19.93 -24.25
C LYS A 15 -18.72 -18.86 -25.30
N ASP A 16 -18.48 -19.31 -26.52
CA ASP A 16 -18.32 -18.46 -27.69
C ASP A 16 -19.64 -17.73 -27.99
N GLU A 17 -19.83 -16.55 -27.40
CA GLU A 17 -20.89 -15.60 -27.78
C GLU A 17 -20.53 -14.87 -29.09
N ARG A 18 -20.35 -15.64 -30.17
CA ARG A 18 -20.38 -15.11 -31.54
C ARG A 18 -21.82 -15.09 -32.04
N GLY A 19 -22.67 -14.37 -31.32
CA GLY A 19 -24.09 -14.24 -31.60
C GLY A 19 -24.46 -12.82 -32.00
N SER A 20 -24.74 -12.62 -33.29
CA SER A 20 -25.67 -11.59 -33.80
C SER A 20 -25.34 -10.13 -33.44
N LEU A 21 -24.58 -9.46 -34.30
CA LEU A 21 -24.44 -8.01 -34.28
C LEU A 21 -25.77 -7.33 -34.67
N PRO A 22 -26.41 -6.54 -33.79
CA PRO A 22 -27.60 -5.79 -34.14
C PRO A 22 -27.23 -4.66 -35.12
N LYS A 23 -27.95 -4.58 -36.24
CA LYS A 23 -27.80 -3.57 -37.32
C LYS A 23 -28.24 -2.16 -36.91
N GLY A 24 -28.04 -1.77 -35.64
CA GLY A 24 -28.36 -0.45 -35.08
C GLY A 24 -27.15 0.32 -34.53
N LEU A 25 -25.94 -0.19 -34.73
CA LEU A 25 -24.72 0.31 -34.07
C LEU A 25 -23.97 1.39 -34.88
N TRP A 26 -24.65 2.47 -35.29
CA TRP A 26 -23.98 3.64 -35.91
C TRP A 26 -24.01 4.89 -35.03
N ILE A 27 -24.78 4.90 -33.94
CA ILE A 27 -24.82 6.05 -33.01
C ILE A 27 -23.75 5.91 -31.90
N GLY A 28 -23.32 4.69 -31.59
CA GLY A 28 -22.34 4.43 -30.51
C GLY A 28 -20.90 4.82 -30.83
N THR A 29 -20.49 4.79 -32.10
CA THR A 29 -19.11 5.07 -32.51
C THR A 29 -18.74 6.55 -32.35
N ALA A 30 -19.68 7.47 -32.58
CA ALA A 30 -19.46 8.91 -32.38
C ALA A 30 -19.24 9.26 -30.90
N VAL A 31 -19.99 8.63 -29.99
CA VAL A 31 -19.84 8.83 -28.53
C VAL A 31 -18.55 8.21 -28.03
N PHE A 32 -18.16 7.03 -28.53
CA PHE A 32 -16.90 6.37 -28.16
C PHE A 32 -15.66 7.14 -28.66
N ALA A 33 -15.74 7.75 -29.85
CA ALA A 33 -14.67 8.61 -30.38
C ALA A 33 -14.51 9.90 -29.56
N LEU A 34 -15.61 10.54 -29.13
CA LEU A 34 -15.57 11.71 -28.25
C LEU A 34 -15.03 11.40 -26.85
N LEU A 35 -15.42 10.25 -26.27
CA LEU A 35 -14.86 9.78 -24.99
C LEU A 35 -13.37 9.43 -25.09
N SER A 36 -12.93 8.83 -26.20
CA SER A 36 -11.52 8.52 -26.42
C SER A 36 -10.66 9.78 -26.60
N ALA A 37 -11.18 10.78 -27.32
CA ALA A 37 -10.51 12.07 -27.46
C ALA A 37 -10.41 12.82 -26.12
N ALA A 38 -11.46 12.78 -25.28
CA ALA A 38 -11.43 13.35 -23.94
C ALA A 38 -10.43 12.65 -23.01
N ALA A 39 -10.33 11.32 -23.07
CA ALA A 39 -9.36 10.56 -22.28
C ALA A 39 -7.90 10.84 -22.69
N LEU A 40 -7.62 10.99 -23.99
CA LEU A 40 -6.29 11.38 -24.47
C LEU A 40 -5.92 12.81 -24.07
N TRP A 41 -6.89 13.74 -24.10
CA TRP A 41 -6.67 15.12 -23.67
C TRP A 41 -6.44 15.22 -22.15
N PHE A 42 -7.19 14.45 -21.35
CA PHE A 42 -7.01 14.38 -19.90
C PHE A 42 -5.68 13.71 -19.52
N GLY A 43 -5.27 12.67 -20.25
CA GLY A 43 -3.97 12.01 -20.10
C GLY A 43 -2.78 12.93 -20.41
N LEU A 44 -2.86 13.73 -21.48
CA LEU A 44 -1.82 14.72 -21.79
C LEU A 44 -1.75 15.84 -20.75
N ARG A 45 -2.88 16.25 -20.16
CA ARG A 45 -2.90 17.31 -19.13
C ARG A 45 -2.41 16.84 -17.77
N MET A 46 -2.73 15.61 -17.33
CA MET A 46 -2.25 15.06 -16.06
C MET A 46 -0.76 14.65 -16.10
N GLY A 47 -0.19 14.40 -17.28
CA GLY A 47 1.23 14.07 -17.42
C GLY A 47 2.19 15.25 -17.21
N HIS A 48 1.72 16.49 -17.39
CA HIS A 48 2.58 17.68 -17.24
C HIS A 48 2.73 18.09 -15.76
N GLU A 49 1.69 17.95 -14.95
CA GLU A 49 1.73 18.36 -13.53
C GLU A 49 2.58 17.44 -12.65
N THR A 50 2.79 16.19 -13.05
CA THR A 50 3.56 15.21 -12.26
C THR A 50 5.07 15.33 -12.42
N LEU A 51 5.57 15.85 -13.55
CA LEU A 51 7.00 16.05 -13.78
C LEU A 51 7.54 17.27 -13.03
N GLU A 52 6.81 18.39 -13.02
CA GLU A 52 7.22 19.59 -12.28
C GLU A 52 7.17 19.38 -10.76
N ASN A 53 6.15 18.66 -10.26
CA ASN A 53 6.01 18.42 -8.82
C ASN A 53 7.10 17.47 -8.27
N SER A 54 7.54 16.50 -9.09
CA SER A 54 8.60 15.55 -8.70
C SER A 54 9.99 16.20 -8.58
N ALA A 55 10.25 17.27 -9.33
CA ALA A 55 11.53 18.00 -9.26
C ALA A 55 11.63 18.86 -8.00
N ASN A 56 10.56 19.59 -7.64
CA ASN A 56 10.52 20.39 -6.42
C ASN A 56 10.62 19.52 -5.16
N GLN A 57 9.97 18.35 -5.15
CA GLN A 57 10.00 17.45 -4.00
C GLN A 57 11.41 16.88 -3.70
N ARG A 58 12.28 16.74 -4.71
CA ARG A 58 13.68 16.30 -4.53
C ARG A 58 14.58 17.38 -3.95
N LEU A 59 14.33 18.64 -4.31
CA LEU A 59 15.09 19.78 -3.77
C LEU A 59 14.72 20.05 -2.31
N GLU A 60 13.43 19.96 -1.96
CA GLU A 60 12.99 20.11 -0.57
C GLU A 60 13.47 18.95 0.32
N SER A 61 13.40 17.70 -0.16
CA SER A 61 13.87 16.54 0.60
C SER A 61 15.39 16.48 0.78
N ALA A 62 16.16 17.07 -0.15
CA ALA A 62 17.60 17.24 0.02
C ALA A 62 17.93 18.26 1.11
N ALA A 63 17.24 19.41 1.14
CA ALA A 63 17.47 20.45 2.14
C ALA A 63 17.13 19.99 3.57
N VAL A 64 16.00 19.31 3.75
CA VAL A 64 15.55 18.79 5.07
C VAL A 64 16.49 17.71 5.62
N ARG A 65 17.12 16.90 4.75
CA ARG A 65 18.02 15.82 5.17
C ARG A 65 19.36 16.33 5.72
N SER A 66 19.88 17.43 5.16
CA SER A 66 21.09 18.09 5.67
C SER A 66 20.90 18.70 7.05
N GLU A 67 19.70 19.21 7.36
CA GLU A 67 19.42 19.81 8.66
C GLU A 67 19.16 18.76 9.76
N GLN A 68 18.61 17.59 9.40
CA GLN A 68 18.43 16.48 10.34
C GLN A 68 19.73 15.74 10.67
N ALA A 69 20.71 15.71 9.77
CA ALA A 69 22.00 15.07 10.01
C ALA A 69 22.87 15.81 11.05
N GLU A 70 22.61 17.10 11.27
CA GLU A 70 23.39 17.92 12.22
C GLU A 70 22.78 17.92 13.64
N LYS A 71 21.55 17.42 13.80
CA LYS A 71 20.84 17.38 15.09
C LYS A 71 20.65 15.97 15.64
N GLU A 72 21.47 15.02 15.22
CA GLU A 72 21.54 13.71 15.87
C GLU A 72 22.53 13.79 17.05
N PRO A 73 22.05 13.88 18.31
CA PRO A 73 22.94 13.86 19.47
C PRO A 73 23.70 12.53 19.51
N PRO A 74 24.96 12.52 20.00
CA PRO A 74 25.77 11.32 20.07
C PRO A 74 25.02 10.23 20.83
N ALA A 75 24.95 9.05 20.22
CA ALA A 75 24.35 7.84 20.77
C ALA A 75 24.72 7.69 22.24
N GLN A 76 23.75 7.97 23.12
CA GLN A 76 23.90 7.67 24.53
C GLN A 76 23.98 6.15 24.65
N PRO A 77 24.97 5.60 25.39
CA PRO A 77 25.06 4.17 25.63
C PRO A 77 23.76 3.72 26.30
N ALA A 78 23.10 2.73 25.68
CA ALA A 78 21.85 2.17 26.16
C ALA A 78 21.97 1.83 27.65
N PRO A 79 21.20 2.48 28.54
CA PRO A 79 21.10 2.00 29.90
C PRO A 79 20.51 0.59 29.81
N ALA A 80 21.22 -0.39 30.39
CA ALA A 80 20.70 -1.71 30.67
C ALA A 80 19.53 -1.55 31.66
N ALA A 81 18.35 -1.24 31.12
CA ALA A 81 17.15 -1.05 31.88
C ALA A 81 16.67 -2.42 32.36
N ARG A 82 16.68 -2.59 33.68
CA ARG A 82 15.79 -3.52 34.36
C ARG A 82 14.39 -3.33 33.78
N GLU A 83 13.84 -4.42 33.27
CA GLU A 83 12.46 -4.56 32.83
C GLU A 83 11.57 -4.51 34.08
N GLU A 84 11.42 -3.31 34.63
CA GLU A 84 10.43 -3.02 35.65
C GLU A 84 9.10 -2.95 34.91
N ALA A 85 8.29 -4.01 35.04
CA ALA A 85 7.03 -4.18 34.35
C ALA A 85 6.14 -2.96 34.56
N ALA A 86 6.09 -2.08 33.55
CA ALA A 86 5.22 -0.93 33.56
C ALA A 86 3.77 -1.40 33.73
N PRO A 87 2.95 -0.66 34.51
CA PRO A 87 1.53 -0.97 34.63
C PRO A 87 0.88 -1.05 33.24
N PRO A 88 -0.16 -1.88 33.05
CA PRO A 88 -0.78 -2.06 31.75
C PRO A 88 -1.20 -0.69 31.21
N ALA A 89 -0.64 -0.35 30.04
CA ALA A 89 -0.94 0.91 29.37
C ALA A 89 -2.45 1.08 29.25
N SER A 90 -2.92 2.29 29.53
CA SER A 90 -4.36 2.59 29.44
C SER A 90 -4.87 2.30 28.02
N GLU A 91 -6.15 1.95 27.87
CA GLU A 91 -6.74 1.65 26.55
C GLU A 91 -6.52 2.80 25.54
N ASP A 92 -6.56 4.04 26.02
CA ASP A 92 -6.30 5.24 25.21
C ASP A 92 -4.84 5.33 24.75
N GLU A 93 -3.90 4.93 25.59
CA GLU A 93 -2.48 4.88 25.25
C GLU A 93 -2.20 3.77 24.23
N ALA A 94 -2.82 2.60 24.39
CA ALA A 94 -2.73 1.50 23.42
C ALA A 94 -3.22 1.93 22.03
N LYS A 95 -4.33 2.69 21.95
CA LYS A 95 -4.84 3.23 20.68
C LYS A 95 -3.89 4.23 20.03
N ARG A 96 -3.27 5.12 20.82
CA ARG A 96 -2.29 6.09 20.31
C ARG A 96 -1.06 5.40 19.76
N THR A 97 -0.54 4.41 20.48
CA THR A 97 0.62 3.61 20.06
C THR A 97 0.31 2.79 18.81
N ALA A 98 -0.89 2.19 18.74
CA ALA A 98 -1.34 1.46 17.55
C ALA A 98 -1.41 2.36 16.30
N ALA A 99 -1.92 3.59 16.44
CA ALA A 99 -1.96 4.57 15.35
C ALA A 99 -0.55 4.98 14.87
N GLN A 100 0.42 5.11 15.79
CA GLN A 100 1.81 5.41 15.44
C GLN A 100 2.44 4.28 14.62
N HIS A 101 2.31 3.03 15.08
CA HIS A 101 2.80 1.86 14.36
C HIS A 101 2.10 1.66 13.00
N TRP A 102 0.79 1.91 12.92
CA TRP A 102 0.07 1.90 11.66
C TRP A 102 0.69 2.86 10.63
N ASN A 103 0.91 4.12 11.03
CA ASN A 103 1.52 5.14 10.18
C ASN A 103 2.97 4.81 9.80
N ALA A 104 3.76 4.30 10.73
CA ALA A 104 5.14 3.86 10.48
C ALA A 104 5.19 2.73 9.45
N GLY A 105 4.30 1.74 9.59
CA GLY A 105 4.17 0.63 8.64
C GLY A 105 3.71 1.10 7.27
N LEU A 106 2.76 2.05 7.19
CA LEU A 106 2.31 2.62 5.92
C LEU A 106 3.44 3.35 5.18
N GLN A 107 4.24 4.14 5.89
CA GLN A 107 5.40 4.82 5.31
C GLN A 107 6.46 3.82 4.83
N ALA A 108 6.72 2.76 5.59
CA ALA A 108 7.64 1.70 5.17
C ALA A 108 7.13 0.96 3.92
N PHE A 109 5.83 0.67 3.86
CA PHE A 109 5.17 0.04 2.72
C PHE A 109 5.29 0.91 1.45
N GLN A 110 5.06 2.22 1.56
CA GLN A 110 5.19 3.16 0.43
C GLN A 110 6.62 3.25 -0.11
N ARG A 111 7.63 3.06 0.74
CA ARG A 111 9.05 2.99 0.32
C ARG A 111 9.45 1.63 -0.26
N GLY A 112 8.56 0.65 -0.26
CA GLY A 112 8.83 -0.72 -0.69
C GLY A 112 9.55 -1.58 0.36
N ASP A 113 9.69 -1.12 1.60
CA ASP A 113 10.28 -1.89 2.69
C ASP A 113 9.22 -2.73 3.41
N TYR A 114 8.81 -3.82 2.76
CA TYR A 114 7.70 -4.66 3.23
C TYR A 114 8.01 -5.43 4.51
N ARG A 115 9.28 -5.80 4.73
CA ARG A 115 9.69 -6.50 5.96
C ARG A 115 9.54 -5.56 7.17
N LYS A 116 9.97 -4.30 7.03
CA LYS A 116 9.75 -3.31 8.09
C LYS A 116 8.28 -2.99 8.27
N ALA A 117 7.54 -2.82 7.18
CA ALA A 117 6.09 -2.56 7.24
C ALA A 117 5.33 -3.67 7.97
N GLN A 118 5.68 -4.93 7.70
CA GLN A 118 5.11 -6.09 8.39
C GLN A 118 5.39 -6.03 9.90
N GLY A 119 6.64 -5.79 10.31
CA GLY A 119 6.99 -5.70 11.73
C GLY A 119 6.22 -4.60 12.47
N GLU A 120 6.09 -3.41 11.88
CA GLU A 120 5.31 -2.33 12.47
C GLU A 120 3.81 -2.68 12.58
N TRP A 121 3.24 -3.32 11.56
CA TRP A 121 1.82 -3.71 11.60
C TRP A 121 1.54 -4.88 12.53
N GLU A 122 2.48 -5.79 12.75
CA GLU A 122 2.38 -6.85 13.77
C GLU A 122 2.28 -6.25 15.19
N LEU A 123 3.00 -5.17 15.48
CA LEU A 123 2.95 -4.49 16.78
C LEU A 123 1.59 -3.85 17.09
N CYS A 124 0.81 -3.47 16.07
CA CYS A 124 -0.52 -2.87 16.26
C CYS A 124 -1.69 -3.82 15.96
N ALA A 125 -1.44 -5.05 15.51
CA ALA A 125 -2.48 -6.01 15.12
C ALA A 125 -3.43 -6.38 16.26
N SER A 126 -2.95 -6.39 17.51
CA SER A 126 -3.78 -6.68 18.69
C SER A 126 -4.77 -5.56 19.05
N SER A 127 -4.49 -4.34 18.60
CA SER A 127 -5.17 -3.13 19.07
C SER A 127 -5.95 -2.39 17.98
N ASN A 128 -5.65 -2.65 16.70
CA ASN A 128 -6.38 -2.08 15.57
C ASN A 128 -6.57 -3.10 14.43
N GLN A 129 -7.82 -3.26 13.96
CA GLN A 129 -8.16 -4.10 12.80
C GLN A 129 -7.53 -3.61 11.49
N ASP A 130 -7.23 -2.31 11.35
CA ASP A 130 -6.60 -1.76 10.15
C ASP A 130 -5.21 -2.37 9.92
N CYS A 131 -4.48 -2.64 11.00
CA CYS A 131 -3.16 -3.28 10.93
C CYS A 131 -3.25 -4.68 10.33
N ALA A 132 -4.30 -5.44 10.63
CA ALA A 132 -4.54 -6.75 10.03
C ALA A 132 -4.80 -6.65 8.51
N ALA A 133 -5.51 -5.61 8.06
CA ALA A 133 -5.73 -5.39 6.63
C ALA A 133 -4.41 -5.06 5.89
N GLY A 134 -3.52 -4.30 6.53
CA GLY A 134 -2.17 -4.05 6.04
C GLY A 134 -1.36 -5.34 5.88
N LEU A 135 -1.34 -6.18 6.91
CA LEU A 135 -0.65 -7.48 6.88
C LEU A 135 -1.19 -8.39 5.78
N GLN A 136 -2.51 -8.50 5.65
CA GLN A 136 -3.14 -9.29 4.59
C GLN A 136 -2.77 -8.79 3.19
N ARG A 137 -2.60 -7.47 3.02
CA ARG A 137 -2.16 -6.89 1.75
C ARG A 137 -0.74 -7.31 1.41
N ILE A 138 0.19 -7.27 2.36
CA ILE A 138 1.57 -7.76 2.17
C ILE A 138 1.56 -9.24 1.84
N GLU A 139 0.83 -10.06 2.60
CA GLU A 139 0.73 -11.50 2.38
C GLU A 139 0.20 -11.84 0.98
N LYS A 140 -0.88 -11.20 0.55
CA LYS A 140 -1.43 -11.40 -0.81
C LYS A 140 -0.47 -10.99 -1.92
N THR A 141 0.33 -9.95 -1.69
CA THR A 141 1.21 -9.39 -2.72
C THR A 141 2.56 -10.12 -2.78
N TYR A 142 3.07 -10.62 -1.65
CA TYR A 142 4.44 -11.13 -1.51
C TYR A 142 4.57 -12.52 -0.87
N GLY A 143 3.51 -13.05 -0.27
CA GLY A 143 3.49 -14.33 0.48
C GLY A 143 3.27 -15.58 -0.38
N GLY A 144 3.10 -15.45 -1.70
CA GLY A 144 2.87 -16.58 -2.61
C GLY A 144 4.12 -17.36 -3.03
N ARG A 145 4.93 -17.82 -2.08
CA ARG A 145 6.07 -18.73 -2.34
C ARG A 145 5.95 -20.05 -1.61
#